data_AF-A0A9W8UUC7-F1
#
_entry.id   AF-A0A9W8UUC7-F1
#
_cell.length_a   1.000
_cell.length_b   1.000
_cell.length_c   1.000
_cell.angle_alpha   90.00
_cell.angle_beta   90.00
_cell.angle_gamma   90.00
#
_symmetry.space_group_name_H-M   'P 1'
#
loop_
_entity.id
_entity.type
_entity.pdbx_description
1 polymer ?
#
loop_
_entity_poly.entity_id
_entity_poly.type
_entity_poly.pdbx_seq_one_letter_code
_entity_poly.pdbx_strand_id
1 'polypeptide(L)'
;MSFKFSPSLAPWLARLTILLGFVSPTIQGTISARAGTIDDVFHIKTGTEKGGCDDYDVVQWWNDGRVLAGAADQVLRNARTSKANGVTNSDSQKHLWTFFKLDAADDSFDSTVDAMIVNITKVRNAIDDESEGEDGDDKPWIFCDSTFQAEMKWTATALIEGTGAEDPEKRQMRKVYADIYQVNYLDVKKKRDKASKTERAKMPQPFVPFWCDDLKAFRYDEPGDYCSKGRGKQKTNMGATDDNLQPNTITFCPQNWGNAVRYPNMFQFPDVTAEGVSMEEYTVEALTFLHEMFHFALENENTPDKAYLLGEIVGSDVLAEGAAITQEQAIANPESWTLFALACYLGTRFPDYTWASTKSKLRQS
;
A
#
# COMPACT_ATOMS: atom_id res chain seq x y z
N MET A 1 24.79 -60.00 62.93
CA MET A 1 25.07 -58.62 62.47
C MET A 1 23.85 -58.15 61.67
N SER A 2 23.23 -57.08 62.16
CA SER A 2 21.96 -56.54 61.69
C SER A 2 22.18 -55.68 60.45
N PHE A 3 21.53 -56.03 59.33
CA PHE A 3 21.48 -55.17 58.14
C PHE A 3 20.28 -54.24 58.26
N LYS A 4 20.55 -52.94 58.36
CA LYS A 4 19.56 -51.86 58.32
C LYS A 4 19.11 -51.65 56.88
N PHE A 5 17.79 -51.75 56.65
CA PHE A 5 17.14 -51.19 55.46
C PHE A 5 17.10 -49.66 55.57
N SER A 6 17.46 -48.96 54.49
CA SER A 6 17.24 -47.51 54.33
C SER A 6 16.25 -47.26 53.18
N PRO A 7 15.35 -46.26 53.27
CA PRO A 7 14.15 -46.19 52.45
C PRO A 7 14.27 -45.27 51.22
N SER A 8 13.51 -45.67 50.19
CA SER A 8 12.85 -44.87 49.14
C SER A 8 13.68 -43.88 48.29
N LEU A 9 14.10 -44.35 47.11
CA LEU A 9 14.33 -43.57 45.89
C LEU A 9 13.00 -43.09 45.25
N ALA A 10 12.16 -42.39 46.03
CA ALA A 10 10.80 -42.02 45.62
C ALA A 10 10.44 -40.51 45.65
N PRO A 11 11.36 -39.53 45.46
CA PRO A 11 10.88 -38.16 45.20
C PRO A 11 11.42 -37.46 43.94
N TRP A 12 12.29 -38.08 43.12
CA TRP A 12 12.76 -37.41 41.89
C TRP A 12 11.73 -37.50 40.76
N LEU A 13 11.21 -38.68 40.44
CA LEU A 13 10.35 -38.88 39.26
C LEU A 13 8.99 -38.18 39.36
N ALA A 14 8.52 -37.81 40.56
CA ALA A 14 7.27 -37.05 40.73
C ALA A 14 7.44 -35.52 40.56
N ARG A 15 8.68 -35.00 40.54
CA ARG A 15 8.94 -33.56 40.30
C ARG A 15 9.15 -33.22 38.82
N LEU A 16 9.39 -34.21 37.96
CA LEU A 16 9.51 -34.01 36.51
C LEU A 16 8.13 -33.96 35.82
N THR A 17 7.08 -34.53 36.43
CA THR A 17 5.73 -34.58 35.85
C THR A 17 4.86 -33.37 36.19
N ILE A 18 5.25 -32.53 37.17
CA ILE A 18 4.50 -31.32 37.57
C ILE A 18 5.05 -30.03 36.92
N LEU A 19 6.24 -30.09 36.30
CA LEU A 19 6.81 -28.97 35.54
C LEU A 19 6.43 -28.96 34.05
N LEU A 20 5.72 -29.98 33.57
CA LEU A 20 5.16 -30.07 32.21
C LEU A 20 3.63 -29.88 32.16
N GLY A 21 2.99 -29.55 33.30
CA GLY A 21 1.54 -29.46 33.45
C GLY A 21 0.95 -28.04 33.59
N PHE A 22 1.76 -26.98 33.42
CA PHE A 22 1.31 -25.59 33.45
C PHE A 22 1.86 -24.79 32.26
N VAL A 23 1.89 -25.39 31.08
CA VAL A 23 1.81 -24.60 29.84
C VAL A 23 0.33 -24.37 29.61
N SER A 24 -0.12 -23.14 29.83
CA SER A 24 -1.52 -22.76 29.62
C SER A 24 -2.02 -23.23 28.25
N PRO A 25 -3.29 -23.65 28.12
CA PRO A 25 -3.92 -23.94 26.82
C PRO A 25 -3.92 -22.76 25.83
N THR A 26 -3.49 -21.56 26.27
CA THR A 26 -3.37 -20.35 25.45
C THR A 26 -2.16 -20.32 24.51
N ILE A 27 -1.24 -21.30 24.57
CA ILE A 27 -0.02 -21.32 23.73
C ILE A 27 -0.09 -22.41 22.62
N GLN A 28 -1.21 -23.14 22.49
CA GLN A 28 -1.42 -24.10 21.39
C GLN A 28 -2.37 -23.57 20.30
N GLY A 29 -2.68 -22.27 20.31
CA GLY A 29 -3.49 -21.58 19.30
C GLY A 29 -2.71 -20.82 18.23
N THR A 30 -1.39 -20.97 18.17
CA THR A 30 -0.58 -20.55 17.03
C THR A 30 -0.07 -21.81 16.34
N ILE A 31 -1.00 -22.52 15.70
CA ILE A 31 -0.65 -23.16 14.43
C ILE A 31 -0.03 -22.03 13.64
N SER A 32 1.27 -22.11 13.40
CA SER A 32 1.98 -21.23 12.51
C SER A 32 1.30 -21.38 11.16
N ALA A 33 0.29 -20.56 10.90
CA ALA A 33 -0.22 -20.34 9.58
C ALA A 33 1.01 -19.96 8.76
N ARG A 34 1.28 -20.75 7.73
CA ARG A 34 2.40 -20.48 6.84
C ARG A 34 2.03 -19.15 6.22
N ALA A 35 2.70 -18.08 6.64
CA ALA A 35 2.42 -16.78 6.07
C ALA A 35 2.53 -16.92 4.55
N GLY A 36 1.44 -16.59 3.84
CA GLY A 36 1.34 -16.74 2.39
C GLY A 36 2.54 -16.11 1.70
N THR A 37 2.92 -16.63 0.55
CA THR A 37 3.88 -15.98 -0.35
C THR A 37 3.16 -14.93 -1.18
N ILE A 38 3.91 -13.97 -1.75
CA ILE A 38 3.30 -13.01 -2.68
C ILE A 38 2.63 -13.71 -3.88
N ASP A 39 3.18 -14.86 -4.30
CA ASP A 39 2.63 -15.72 -5.33
C ASP A 39 1.36 -16.47 -4.89
N ASP A 40 0.95 -16.40 -3.63
CA ASP A 40 -0.37 -16.88 -3.19
C ASP A 40 -1.43 -15.79 -3.39
N VAL A 41 -1.04 -14.51 -3.35
CA VAL A 41 -1.94 -13.35 -3.42
C VAL A 41 -2.02 -12.75 -4.82
N PHE A 42 -0.90 -12.68 -5.54
CA PHE A 42 -0.82 -12.04 -6.87
C PHE A 42 -0.35 -12.99 -7.97
N HIS A 43 -0.74 -12.69 -9.21
CA HIS A 43 0.00 -13.09 -10.39
C HIS A 43 1.09 -12.06 -10.66
N ILE A 44 2.35 -12.43 -10.48
CA ILE A 44 3.47 -11.57 -10.86
C ILE A 44 3.82 -11.84 -12.32
N LYS A 45 3.84 -10.79 -13.15
CA LYS A 45 4.26 -10.91 -14.54
C LYS A 45 5.73 -11.32 -14.62
N THR A 46 5.99 -12.49 -15.21
CA THR A 46 7.35 -13.00 -15.42
C THR A 46 7.99 -12.42 -16.68
N GLY A 47 9.32 -12.50 -16.74
CA GLY A 47 10.15 -11.96 -17.82
C GLY A 47 10.58 -10.52 -17.58
N THR A 48 11.20 -9.92 -18.60
CA THR A 48 11.70 -8.52 -18.59
C THR A 48 11.02 -7.65 -19.66
N GLU A 49 10.01 -8.18 -20.35
CA GLU A 49 9.26 -7.48 -21.38
C GLU A 49 7.77 -7.41 -20.99
N LYS A 50 7.05 -6.41 -21.52
CA LYS A 50 5.59 -6.28 -21.38
C LYS A 50 5.12 -6.30 -19.91
N GLY A 51 5.74 -5.47 -19.08
CA GLY A 51 5.43 -5.38 -17.65
C GLY A 51 6.08 -6.45 -16.78
N GLY A 52 7.03 -7.22 -17.32
CA GLY A 52 7.75 -8.26 -16.59
C GLY A 52 8.56 -7.74 -15.40
N CYS A 53 8.61 -8.55 -14.33
CA CYS A 53 9.17 -8.20 -13.04
C CYS A 53 10.50 -8.91 -12.69
N ASP A 54 11.08 -9.72 -13.58
CA ASP A 54 12.24 -10.58 -13.25
C ASP A 54 13.50 -9.81 -12.82
N ASP A 55 13.63 -8.54 -13.22
CA ASP A 55 14.75 -7.67 -12.85
C ASP A 55 14.58 -7.03 -11.46
N TYR A 56 13.48 -7.30 -10.76
CA TYR A 56 13.09 -6.61 -9.54
C TYR A 56 12.72 -7.56 -8.39
N ASP A 57 13.03 -7.15 -7.15
CA ASP A 57 12.76 -7.93 -5.95
C ASP A 57 11.38 -7.61 -5.35
N VAL A 58 10.32 -7.90 -6.11
CA VAL A 58 8.93 -7.67 -5.69
C VAL A 58 8.60 -8.41 -4.38
N VAL A 59 9.23 -9.57 -4.16
CA VAL A 59 9.10 -10.36 -2.95
C VAL A 59 9.63 -9.59 -1.73
N GLN A 60 10.78 -8.92 -1.85
CA GLN A 60 11.29 -8.07 -0.78
C GLN A 60 10.37 -6.87 -0.52
N TRP A 61 9.83 -6.23 -1.55
CA TRP A 61 8.91 -5.10 -1.38
C TRP A 61 7.64 -5.50 -0.62
N TRP A 62 7.08 -6.66 -0.95
CA TRP A 62 5.92 -7.23 -0.26
C TRP A 62 6.24 -7.58 1.20
N ASN A 63 7.38 -8.22 1.45
CA ASN A 63 7.80 -8.56 2.82
C ASN A 63 7.99 -7.31 3.70
N ASP A 64 8.67 -6.29 3.17
CA ASP A 64 8.88 -5.03 3.87
C ASP A 64 7.55 -4.27 4.05
N GLY A 65 6.68 -4.27 3.02
CA GLY A 65 5.33 -3.71 3.09
C GLY A 65 4.49 -4.35 4.20
N ARG A 66 4.58 -5.67 4.37
CA ARG A 66 3.94 -6.39 5.47
C ARG A 66 4.46 -5.96 6.84
N VAL A 67 5.78 -5.81 7.00
CA VAL A 67 6.38 -5.33 8.26
C VAL A 67 5.92 -3.91 8.57
N LEU A 68 5.90 -3.02 7.57
CA LEU A 68 5.43 -1.65 7.71
C LEU A 68 3.95 -1.59 8.13
N ALA A 69 3.08 -2.33 7.43
CA ALA A 69 1.66 -2.41 7.77
C ALA A 69 1.43 -2.96 9.19
N GLY A 70 2.22 -3.95 9.60
CA GLY A 70 2.21 -4.48 10.96
C GLY A 70 2.64 -3.45 12.02
N ALA A 71 3.67 -2.66 11.74
CA ALA A 71 4.13 -1.59 12.63
C ALA A 71 3.06 -0.51 12.83
N ALA A 72 2.38 -0.09 11.74
CA ALA A 72 1.28 0.86 11.78
C ALA A 72 0.09 0.36 12.62
N ASP A 73 -0.35 -0.89 12.41
CA ASP A 73 -1.44 -1.51 13.19
C ASP A 73 -1.09 -1.59 14.68
N GLN A 74 0.13 -1.99 15.02
CA GLN A 74 0.59 -2.05 16.41
C GLN A 74 0.55 -0.68 17.08
N VAL A 75 0.98 0.39 16.40
CA VAL A 75 0.96 1.74 16.94
C VAL A 75 -0.47 2.25 17.14
N LEU A 76 -1.39 1.99 16.22
CA LEU A 76 -2.80 2.32 16.39
C LEU A 76 -3.40 1.67 17.64
N ARG A 77 -3.17 0.36 17.80
CA ARG A 77 -3.63 -0.40 18.98
C ARG A 77 -3.00 0.13 20.27
N ASN A 78 -1.71 0.44 20.26
CA ASN A 78 -1.01 1.01 21.41
C ASN A 78 -1.54 2.39 21.77
N ALA A 79 -1.87 3.24 20.79
CA ALA A 79 -2.46 4.55 21.04
C ALA A 79 -3.84 4.45 21.70
N ARG A 80 -4.67 3.50 21.24
CA ARG A 80 -5.97 3.18 21.84
C ARG A 80 -5.83 2.69 23.28
N THR A 81 -4.96 1.70 23.51
CA THR A 81 -4.67 1.18 24.86
C THR A 81 -4.10 2.25 25.79
N SER A 82 -3.23 3.12 25.28
CA SER A 82 -2.68 4.26 26.04
C SER A 82 -3.79 5.17 26.54
N LYS A 83 -4.71 5.59 25.65
CA LYS A 83 -5.84 6.46 26.04
C LYS A 83 -6.74 5.78 27.08
N ALA A 84 -7.08 4.50 26.88
CA ALA A 84 -7.88 3.74 27.84
C ALA A 84 -7.23 3.65 29.24
N ASN A 85 -5.90 3.68 29.31
CA ASN A 85 -5.12 3.70 30.55
C ASN A 85 -4.88 5.12 31.12
N GLY A 86 -5.52 6.15 30.55
CA GLY A 86 -5.39 7.54 30.99
C GLY A 86 -4.10 8.23 30.53
N VAL A 87 -3.35 7.63 29.60
CA VAL A 87 -2.16 8.25 28.99
C VAL A 87 -2.59 9.08 27.78
N THR A 88 -2.29 10.37 27.79
CA THR A 88 -2.74 11.34 26.76
C THR A 88 -1.62 11.82 25.82
N ASN A 89 -0.37 11.40 26.05
CA ASN A 89 0.78 11.78 25.23
C ASN A 89 1.82 10.66 25.05
N SER A 90 1.36 9.43 24.80
CA SER A 90 2.27 8.33 24.44
C SER A 90 2.91 8.57 23.07
N ASP A 91 4.03 7.92 22.79
CA ASP A 91 4.69 8.08 21.48
C ASP A 91 3.77 7.64 20.34
N SER A 92 2.96 6.60 20.53
CA SER A 92 1.95 6.19 19.56
C SER A 92 0.95 7.30 19.24
N GLN A 93 0.48 8.04 20.26
CA GLN A 93 -0.41 9.19 20.06
C GLN A 93 0.30 10.35 19.35
N LYS A 94 1.61 10.56 19.60
CA LYS A 94 2.41 11.57 18.89
C LYS A 94 2.58 11.24 17.40
N HIS A 95 2.69 9.96 17.04
CA HIS A 95 2.71 9.54 15.63
C HIS A 95 1.35 9.86 14.97
N LEU A 96 0.23 9.50 15.61
CA LEU A 96 -1.10 9.80 15.08
C LEU A 96 -1.33 11.31 14.88
N TRP A 97 -0.91 12.13 15.84
CA TRP A 97 -0.97 13.58 15.68
C TRP A 97 -0.05 14.08 14.55
N THR A 98 1.16 13.54 14.43
CA THR A 98 2.14 13.99 13.43
C THR A 98 1.65 13.76 11.99
N PHE A 99 1.10 12.58 11.70
CA PHE A 99 0.76 12.16 10.34
C PHE A 99 -0.72 12.35 10.00
N PHE A 100 -1.61 12.37 10.99
CA PHE A 100 -3.06 12.43 10.77
C PHE A 100 -3.73 13.60 11.50
N LYS A 101 -3.00 14.38 12.30
CA LYS A 101 -3.56 15.47 13.12
C LYS A 101 -4.63 15.01 14.10
N LEU A 102 -4.58 13.74 14.50
CA LEU A 102 -5.52 13.12 15.40
C LEU A 102 -5.05 13.27 16.86
N ASP A 103 -5.75 14.09 17.65
CA ASP A 103 -5.40 14.34 19.05
C ASP A 103 -6.12 13.36 19.99
N ALA A 104 -5.40 12.78 20.95
CA ALA A 104 -5.99 11.88 21.96
C ALA A 104 -7.02 12.57 22.86
N ALA A 105 -7.00 13.90 22.97
CA ALA A 105 -7.98 14.70 23.69
C ALA A 105 -9.30 14.86 22.92
N ASP A 106 -9.34 14.58 21.62
CA ASP A 106 -10.56 14.70 20.82
C ASP A 106 -11.59 13.64 21.24
N ASP A 107 -12.86 14.06 21.31
CA ASP A 107 -13.99 13.18 21.62
C ASP A 107 -14.15 12.06 20.59
N SER A 108 -13.77 12.32 19.33
CA SER A 108 -13.82 11.38 18.22
C SER A 108 -12.60 10.44 18.13
N PHE A 109 -11.61 10.57 19.01
CA PHE A 109 -10.37 9.81 18.88
C PHE A 109 -10.59 8.30 18.84
N ASP A 110 -11.39 7.75 19.76
CA ASP A 110 -11.57 6.30 19.84
C ASP A 110 -12.28 5.75 18.60
N SER A 111 -13.35 6.42 18.13
CA SER A 111 -14.04 6.02 16.90
C SER A 111 -13.18 6.19 15.65
N THR A 112 -12.34 7.23 15.61
CA THR A 112 -11.42 7.48 14.50
C THR A 112 -10.32 6.42 14.45
N VAL A 113 -9.67 6.13 15.59
CA VAL A 113 -8.65 5.08 15.68
C VAL A 113 -9.24 3.72 15.34
N ASP A 114 -10.50 3.44 15.72
CA ASP A 114 -11.17 2.19 15.38
C ASP A 114 -11.39 2.03 13.88
N ALA A 115 -11.84 3.09 13.21
CA ALA A 115 -11.97 3.10 11.75
C ALA A 115 -10.60 2.92 11.07
N MET A 116 -9.57 3.59 11.59
CA MET A 116 -8.19 3.43 11.12
C MET A 116 -7.67 2.00 11.31
N ILE A 117 -7.96 1.34 12.44
CA ILE A 117 -7.62 -0.07 12.69
C ILE A 117 -8.33 -0.99 11.69
N VAL A 118 -9.60 -0.72 11.37
CA VAL A 118 -10.34 -1.48 10.34
C VAL A 118 -9.66 -1.33 8.98
N ASN A 119 -9.29 -0.12 8.60
CA ASN A 119 -8.63 0.14 7.31
C ASN A 119 -7.27 -0.55 7.20
N ILE A 120 -6.37 -0.39 8.19
CA ILE A 120 -5.07 -1.07 8.16
C ILE A 120 -5.23 -2.60 8.23
N THR A 121 -6.26 -3.11 8.91
CA THR A 121 -6.54 -4.56 8.93
C THR A 121 -6.93 -5.05 7.55
N LYS A 122 -7.75 -4.30 6.78
CA LYS A 122 -8.05 -4.66 5.39
C LYS A 122 -6.80 -4.69 4.52
N VAL A 123 -5.92 -3.69 4.64
CA VAL A 123 -4.63 -3.65 3.91
C VAL A 123 -3.77 -4.84 4.28
N ARG A 124 -3.62 -5.13 5.58
CA ARG A 124 -2.88 -6.29 6.06
C ARG A 124 -3.46 -7.60 5.52
N ASN A 125 -4.77 -7.76 5.59
CA ASN A 125 -5.44 -8.94 5.05
C ASN A 125 -5.20 -9.06 3.54
N ALA A 126 -5.22 -7.96 2.78
CA ALA A 126 -4.91 -7.98 1.35
C ALA A 126 -3.44 -8.33 1.06
N ILE A 127 -2.51 -8.02 1.95
CA ILE A 127 -1.09 -8.40 1.85
C ILE A 127 -0.87 -9.86 2.27
N ASP A 128 -1.57 -10.28 3.32
CA ASP A 128 -1.40 -11.58 3.98
C ASP A 128 -2.32 -12.66 3.39
N ASP A 129 -3.22 -12.32 2.45
CA ASP A 129 -4.45 -13.08 2.24
C ASP A 129 -4.19 -14.57 2.03
N GLU A 130 -4.62 -15.33 3.04
CA GLU A 130 -4.70 -16.78 3.08
C GLU A 130 -6.06 -17.27 2.54
N SER A 131 -6.90 -16.35 2.02
CA SER A 131 -8.18 -16.72 1.42
C SER A 131 -7.95 -17.53 0.15
N GLU A 132 -8.54 -18.72 0.15
CA GLU A 132 -8.53 -19.70 -0.92
C GLU A 132 -9.12 -19.13 -2.22
N GLY A 133 -8.36 -18.33 -2.94
CA GLY A 133 -8.51 -18.20 -4.39
C GLY A 133 -7.88 -19.43 -5.01
N GLU A 134 -8.63 -20.54 -5.13
CA GLU A 134 -8.24 -21.69 -5.96
C GLU A 134 -7.82 -21.20 -7.35
N ASP A 135 -6.52 -20.98 -7.63
CA ASP A 135 -5.92 -20.64 -8.95
C ASP A 135 -6.91 -20.01 -9.95
N GLY A 136 -7.63 -18.99 -9.48
CA GLY A 136 -8.87 -18.54 -10.12
C GLY A 136 -8.60 -17.36 -11.02
N ASP A 137 -9.39 -17.22 -12.09
CA ASP A 137 -9.29 -16.12 -13.06
C ASP A 137 -9.40 -14.71 -12.43
N ASP A 138 -9.74 -14.60 -11.13
CA ASP A 138 -9.94 -13.37 -10.37
C ASP A 138 -8.73 -12.91 -9.53
N LYS A 139 -7.59 -13.62 -9.59
CA LYS A 139 -6.40 -13.23 -8.83
C LYS A 139 -5.74 -11.98 -9.42
N PRO A 140 -5.43 -10.96 -8.60
CA PRO A 140 -4.87 -9.69 -9.08
C PRO A 140 -3.47 -9.83 -9.68
N TRP A 141 -3.13 -8.94 -10.61
CA TRP A 141 -1.83 -8.94 -11.29
C TRP A 141 -0.89 -7.85 -10.79
N ILE A 142 0.40 -8.17 -10.71
CA ILE A 142 1.49 -7.21 -10.54
C ILE A 142 2.30 -7.13 -11.84
N PHE A 143 2.48 -5.91 -12.34
CA PHE A 143 3.36 -5.56 -13.46
C PHE A 143 4.42 -4.56 -13.00
N CYS A 144 5.61 -4.59 -13.60
CA CYS A 144 6.73 -3.71 -13.24
C CYS A 144 7.07 -2.65 -14.31
N ASP A 145 6.18 -2.47 -15.28
CA ASP A 145 6.05 -1.28 -16.11
C ASP A 145 4.66 -1.26 -16.76
N SER A 146 4.30 -0.18 -17.45
CA SER A 146 3.01 -0.04 -18.14
C SER A 146 2.94 -0.58 -19.56
N THR A 147 3.97 -1.29 -20.04
CA THR A 147 4.01 -1.91 -21.37
C THR A 147 3.28 -3.25 -21.43
N PHE A 148 2.76 -3.75 -20.30
CA PHE A 148 1.84 -4.91 -20.24
C PHE A 148 0.55 -4.70 -21.06
N GLN A 149 0.23 -3.43 -21.35
CA GLN A 149 -0.91 -3.03 -22.14
C GLN A 149 -0.48 -2.28 -23.41
N ALA A 150 -1.15 -2.57 -24.52
CA ALA A 150 -0.84 -1.99 -25.82
C ALA A 150 -1.90 -0.96 -26.24
N GLU A 151 -1.49 0.28 -26.50
CA GLU A 151 -2.39 1.32 -27.02
C GLU A 151 -2.95 0.90 -28.39
N MET A 152 -4.28 0.89 -28.49
CA MET A 152 -5.01 0.56 -29.72
C MET A 152 -5.75 1.78 -30.26
N LYS A 153 -5.97 1.79 -31.58
CA LYS A 153 -6.78 2.83 -32.23
C LYS A 153 -8.24 2.41 -32.19
N TRP A 154 -9.14 3.36 -31.98
CA TRP A 154 -10.59 3.18 -32.14
C TRP A 154 -11.01 2.70 -33.55
N THR A 155 -10.14 2.84 -34.55
CA THR A 155 -10.34 2.36 -35.93
C THR A 155 -9.71 0.99 -36.21
N ALA A 156 -8.98 0.41 -35.26
CA ALA A 156 -8.44 -0.94 -35.36
C ALA A 156 -9.58 -1.97 -35.35
N THR A 157 -9.32 -3.16 -35.89
CA THR A 157 -10.20 -4.32 -35.72
C THR A 157 -10.39 -4.57 -34.23
N ALA A 158 -11.62 -4.84 -33.81
CA ALA A 158 -11.90 -5.14 -32.42
C ALA A 158 -11.32 -6.50 -32.02
N LEU A 159 -10.83 -6.58 -30.79
CA LEU A 159 -10.53 -7.86 -30.14
C LEU A 159 -11.70 -8.20 -29.22
N ILE A 160 -11.99 -9.48 -29.06
CA ILE A 160 -13.04 -9.98 -28.17
C ILE A 160 -12.43 -10.21 -26.79
N GLU A 161 -12.92 -9.47 -25.78
CA GLU A 161 -12.50 -9.66 -24.38
C GLU A 161 -12.74 -11.10 -23.90
N GLY A 162 -11.87 -11.58 -23.02
CA GLY A 162 -11.81 -12.97 -22.56
C GLY A 162 -11.13 -13.94 -23.54
N THR A 163 -11.00 -13.60 -24.83
CA THR A 163 -10.34 -14.49 -25.82
C THR A 163 -9.13 -13.86 -26.50
N GLY A 164 -9.15 -12.55 -26.71
CA GLY A 164 -8.18 -11.84 -27.54
C GLY A 164 -8.27 -12.14 -29.04
N ALA A 165 -9.28 -12.88 -29.49
CA ALA A 165 -9.50 -13.13 -30.91
C ALA A 165 -10.02 -11.86 -31.59
N GLU A 166 -9.68 -11.67 -32.87
CA GLU A 166 -10.31 -10.62 -33.67
C GLU A 166 -11.82 -10.85 -33.79
N ASP A 167 -12.60 -9.75 -33.81
CA ASP A 167 -14.02 -9.80 -34.10
C ASP A 167 -14.28 -10.54 -35.43
N PRO A 168 -15.14 -11.56 -35.46
CA PRO A 168 -15.30 -12.43 -36.62
C PRO A 168 -15.85 -11.70 -37.84
N GLU A 169 -16.57 -10.60 -37.63
CA GLU A 169 -17.07 -9.71 -38.69
C GLU A 169 -16.05 -8.63 -39.08
N LYS A 170 -14.85 -8.63 -38.48
CA LYS A 170 -13.78 -7.64 -38.65
C LYS A 170 -14.25 -6.21 -38.40
N ARG A 171 -15.20 -6.04 -37.48
CA ARG A 171 -15.70 -4.71 -37.12
C ARG A 171 -14.63 -3.95 -36.33
N GLN A 172 -14.69 -2.62 -36.44
CA GLN A 172 -13.76 -1.74 -35.74
C GLN A 172 -14.15 -1.58 -34.27
N MET A 173 -13.17 -1.31 -33.40
CA MET A 173 -13.38 -1.03 -31.97
C MET A 173 -14.51 -0.04 -31.70
N ARG A 174 -14.53 1.10 -32.40
CA ARG A 174 -15.59 2.12 -32.26
C ARG A 174 -17.01 1.66 -32.64
N LYS A 175 -17.14 0.51 -33.30
CA LYS A 175 -18.43 -0.09 -33.69
C LYS A 175 -18.86 -1.17 -32.70
N VAL A 176 -17.93 -2.01 -32.28
CA VAL A 176 -18.20 -3.07 -31.29
C VAL A 176 -18.44 -2.45 -29.92
N TYR A 177 -17.62 -1.48 -29.52
CA TYR A 177 -17.68 -0.77 -28.24
C TYR A 177 -18.22 0.67 -28.42
N ALA A 178 -19.37 0.80 -29.10
CA ALA A 178 -19.90 2.10 -29.51
C ALA A 178 -20.20 3.03 -28.32
N ASP A 179 -20.77 2.49 -27.24
CA ASP A 179 -21.13 3.28 -26.06
C ASP A 179 -19.90 3.78 -25.31
N ILE A 180 -18.89 2.92 -25.15
CA ILE A 180 -17.60 3.28 -24.54
C ILE A 180 -16.90 4.35 -25.40
N TYR A 181 -16.87 4.17 -26.72
CA TYR A 181 -16.31 5.17 -27.64
C TYR A 181 -17.01 6.53 -27.53
N GLN A 182 -18.34 6.52 -27.37
CA GLN A 182 -19.13 7.75 -27.23
C GLN A 182 -18.72 8.51 -25.96
N VAL A 183 -18.70 7.83 -24.82
CA VAL A 183 -18.43 8.46 -23.51
C VAL A 183 -16.96 8.85 -23.37
N ASN A 184 -16.05 7.89 -23.60
CA ASN A 184 -14.64 8.04 -23.28
C ASN A 184 -13.86 8.88 -24.31
N TYR A 185 -14.30 8.87 -25.57
CA TYR A 185 -13.61 9.61 -26.64
C TYR A 185 -14.42 10.78 -27.19
N LEU A 186 -15.62 10.56 -27.71
CA LEU A 186 -16.36 11.61 -28.44
C LEU A 186 -16.83 12.73 -27.52
N ASP A 187 -17.40 12.40 -26.35
CA ASP A 187 -17.91 13.40 -25.41
C ASP A 187 -16.77 14.20 -24.77
N VAL A 188 -15.68 13.54 -24.39
CA VAL A 188 -14.46 14.22 -23.89
C VAL A 188 -13.90 15.14 -24.96
N LYS A 189 -13.71 14.65 -26.19
CA LYS A 189 -13.21 15.46 -27.32
C LYS A 189 -14.12 16.66 -27.58
N LYS A 190 -15.43 16.46 -27.66
CA LYS A 190 -16.41 17.53 -27.89
C LYS A 190 -16.38 18.60 -26.80
N LYS A 191 -16.22 18.21 -25.52
CA LYS A 191 -16.04 19.15 -24.41
C LYS A 191 -14.73 19.93 -24.56
N ARG A 192 -13.62 19.26 -24.86
CA ARG A 192 -12.30 19.89 -25.06
C ARG A 192 -12.27 20.87 -26.23
N ASP A 193 -12.88 20.52 -27.35
CA ASP A 193 -12.90 21.34 -28.57
C ASP A 193 -13.62 22.67 -28.34
N LYS A 194 -14.62 22.69 -27.44
CA LYS A 194 -15.35 23.89 -27.02
C LYS A 194 -14.66 24.71 -25.94
N ALA A 195 -13.74 24.11 -25.19
CA ALA A 195 -13.04 24.77 -24.08
C ALA A 195 -11.96 25.74 -24.59
N SER A 196 -11.71 26.80 -23.82
CA SER A 196 -10.60 27.73 -24.06
C SER A 196 -9.24 27.01 -23.95
N LYS A 197 -8.17 27.63 -24.46
CA LYS A 197 -6.81 27.06 -24.37
C LYS A 197 -6.41 26.76 -22.91
N THR A 198 -6.74 27.66 -21.99
CA THR A 198 -6.41 27.54 -20.56
C THR A 198 -7.21 26.43 -19.89
N GLU A 199 -8.49 26.30 -20.21
CA GLU A 199 -9.34 25.21 -19.67
C GLU A 199 -8.91 23.86 -20.25
N ARG A 200 -8.68 23.79 -21.57
CA ARG A 200 -8.26 22.56 -22.25
C ARG A 200 -6.95 22.00 -21.70
N ALA A 201 -6.03 22.85 -21.25
CA ALA A 201 -4.79 22.44 -20.62
C ALA A 201 -4.97 21.71 -19.28
N LYS A 202 -6.13 21.91 -18.61
CA LYS A 202 -6.48 21.26 -17.34
C LYS A 202 -7.46 20.10 -17.49
N MET A 203 -8.04 19.93 -18.67
CA MET A 203 -8.98 18.85 -18.96
C MET A 203 -8.24 17.56 -19.36
N PRO A 204 -8.83 16.38 -19.07
CA PRO A 204 -8.27 15.11 -19.52
C PRO A 204 -8.27 15.02 -21.05
N GLN A 205 -7.33 14.26 -21.62
CA GLN A 205 -7.36 13.92 -23.06
C GLN A 205 -8.49 12.93 -23.35
N PRO A 206 -8.97 12.82 -24.61
CA PRO A 206 -9.89 11.76 -25.00
C PRO A 206 -9.23 10.39 -24.80
N PHE A 207 -9.92 9.47 -24.13
CA PHE A 207 -9.36 8.17 -23.79
C PHE A 207 -9.33 7.24 -25.00
N VAL A 208 -8.32 6.37 -25.02
CA VAL A 208 -8.08 5.35 -26.05
C VAL A 208 -8.06 3.97 -25.42
N PRO A 209 -8.42 2.91 -26.18
CA PRO A 209 -8.35 1.55 -25.68
C PRO A 209 -6.90 1.10 -25.54
N PHE A 210 -6.58 0.43 -24.44
CA PHE A 210 -5.34 -0.27 -24.19
C PHE A 210 -5.68 -1.76 -24.00
N TRP A 211 -5.11 -2.61 -24.84
CA TRP A 211 -5.32 -4.06 -24.74
C TRP A 211 -4.31 -4.68 -23.78
N CYS A 212 -4.78 -5.36 -22.75
CA CYS A 212 -3.96 -6.20 -21.90
C CYS A 212 -4.06 -7.65 -22.37
N ASP A 213 -2.93 -8.21 -22.81
CA ASP A 213 -2.92 -9.58 -23.35
C ASP A 213 -3.01 -10.64 -22.24
N ASP A 214 -2.51 -10.35 -21.04
CA ASP A 214 -2.57 -11.27 -19.89
C ASP A 214 -4.00 -11.41 -19.37
N LEU A 215 -4.74 -10.31 -19.24
CA LEU A 215 -6.14 -10.29 -18.77
C LEU A 215 -7.17 -10.53 -19.89
N LYS A 216 -6.74 -10.48 -21.17
CA LYS A 216 -7.62 -10.46 -22.34
C LYS A 216 -8.72 -9.40 -22.23
N ALA A 217 -8.38 -8.22 -21.73
CA ALA A 217 -9.33 -7.15 -21.44
C ALA A 217 -8.84 -5.79 -21.94
N PHE A 218 -9.78 -4.86 -22.15
CA PHE A 218 -9.47 -3.46 -22.47
C PHE A 218 -9.49 -2.58 -21.23
N ARG A 219 -8.45 -1.76 -21.11
CA ARG A 219 -8.46 -0.55 -20.29
C ARG A 219 -8.71 0.67 -21.16
N TYR A 220 -9.36 1.70 -20.63
CA TYR A 220 -9.56 2.97 -21.35
C TYR A 220 -8.94 4.12 -20.57
N ASP A 221 -7.89 4.72 -21.12
CA ASP A 221 -7.11 5.77 -20.44
C ASP A 221 -6.63 6.83 -21.44
N GLU A 222 -6.06 7.93 -20.96
CA GLU A 222 -5.36 8.91 -21.79
C GLU A 222 -4.29 8.21 -22.64
N PRO A 223 -4.05 8.66 -23.89
CA PRO A 223 -3.01 8.08 -24.74
C PRO A 223 -1.60 8.27 -24.14
N GLY A 224 -0.69 7.34 -24.46
CA GLY A 224 0.70 7.31 -24.00
C GLY A 224 0.99 6.33 -22.86
N ASP A 225 2.26 6.19 -22.54
CA ASP A 225 2.78 5.22 -21.57
C ASP A 225 2.71 5.73 -20.13
N TYR A 226 2.03 5.01 -19.23
CA TYR A 226 1.77 5.47 -17.86
C TYR A 226 3.05 5.75 -17.06
N CYS A 227 4.02 4.84 -17.08
CA CYS A 227 5.29 5.04 -16.38
C CYS A 227 6.10 6.20 -16.98
N SER A 228 5.99 6.46 -18.28
CA SER A 228 6.68 7.60 -18.92
C SER A 228 5.89 8.92 -18.89
N LYS A 229 4.60 8.90 -18.51
CA LYS A 229 3.76 10.11 -18.40
C LYS A 229 4.22 10.93 -17.19
N GLY A 230 4.85 12.08 -17.45
CA GLY A 230 5.03 13.13 -16.45
C GLY A 230 4.05 14.29 -16.69
N ARG A 231 3.33 14.74 -15.65
CA ARG A 231 2.63 16.04 -15.68
C ARG A 231 3.48 17.08 -14.93
N GLY A 232 3.90 18.13 -15.63
CA GLY A 232 4.59 19.27 -15.00
C GLY A 232 6.06 18.99 -14.64
N LYS A 233 6.48 19.42 -13.44
CA LYS A 233 7.87 19.31 -12.97
C LYS A 233 8.21 17.97 -12.31
N GLN A 234 7.20 17.17 -11.95
CA GLN A 234 7.40 15.81 -11.46
C GLN A 234 7.58 14.88 -12.65
N LYS A 235 8.79 14.33 -12.72
CA LYS A 235 9.17 13.36 -13.73
C LYS A 235 8.61 12.02 -13.24
N THR A 236 7.66 11.49 -14.00
CA THR A 236 7.24 10.08 -14.06
C THR A 236 6.55 9.47 -12.83
N ASN A 237 5.53 8.64 -13.05
CA ASN A 237 4.76 7.96 -11.99
C ASN A 237 5.56 6.82 -11.35
N MET A 238 5.32 6.50 -10.07
CA MET A 238 6.06 5.45 -9.34
C MET A 238 5.29 4.12 -9.23
N GLY A 239 3.98 4.18 -9.15
CA GLY A 239 3.07 3.05 -8.99
C GLY A 239 1.65 3.45 -9.37
N ALA A 240 0.80 2.47 -9.63
CA ALA A 240 -0.64 2.64 -9.76
C ALA A 240 -1.37 1.35 -9.46
N THR A 241 -2.53 1.50 -8.84
CA THR A 241 -3.53 0.46 -8.71
C THR A 241 -4.68 0.77 -9.66
N ASP A 242 -5.03 -0.17 -10.52
CA ASP A 242 -6.17 -0.06 -11.42
C ASP A 242 -7.28 -1.02 -10.99
N ASP A 243 -8.36 -0.43 -10.48
CA ASP A 243 -9.61 -1.08 -10.10
C ASP A 243 -10.64 -1.13 -11.24
N ASN A 244 -10.29 -0.59 -12.42
CA ASN A 244 -11.13 -0.63 -13.63
C ASN A 244 -10.80 -1.80 -14.57
N LEU A 245 -9.74 -2.56 -14.26
CA LEU A 245 -9.46 -3.85 -14.86
C LEU A 245 -9.90 -4.96 -13.90
N GLN A 246 -10.45 -6.05 -14.45
CA GLN A 246 -10.84 -7.22 -13.68
C GLN A 246 -10.06 -8.44 -14.20
N PRO A 247 -9.27 -9.12 -13.35
CA PRO A 247 -8.98 -8.76 -11.95
C PRO A 247 -8.19 -7.44 -11.81
N ASN A 248 -8.27 -6.82 -10.63
CA ASN A 248 -7.55 -5.58 -10.32
C ASN A 248 -6.04 -5.76 -10.58
N THR A 249 -5.38 -4.68 -11.00
CA THR A 249 -3.93 -4.73 -11.31
C THR A 249 -3.17 -3.69 -10.51
N ILE A 250 -1.93 -4.02 -10.15
CA ILE A 250 -0.95 -3.08 -9.60
C ILE A 250 0.19 -2.98 -10.60
N THR A 251 0.51 -1.76 -11.02
CA THR A 251 1.63 -1.46 -11.91
C THR A 251 2.67 -0.66 -11.15
N PHE A 252 3.83 -1.23 -10.91
CA PHE A 252 4.99 -0.48 -10.43
C PHE A 252 5.79 0.08 -11.60
N CYS A 253 6.45 1.21 -11.38
CA CYS A 253 7.38 1.81 -12.34
C CYS A 253 8.76 1.99 -11.68
N PRO A 254 9.50 0.90 -11.40
CA PRO A 254 10.74 0.96 -10.62
C PRO A 254 11.84 1.83 -11.24
N GLN A 255 11.84 1.96 -12.57
CA GLN A 255 12.73 2.86 -13.32
C GLN A 255 12.60 4.33 -12.91
N ASN A 256 11.46 4.70 -12.32
CA ASN A 256 11.16 6.07 -11.89
C ASN A 256 11.46 6.31 -10.41
N TRP A 257 11.78 5.27 -9.64
CA TRP A 257 12.11 5.40 -8.23
C TRP A 257 13.45 6.12 -8.04
N GLY A 258 14.39 5.99 -8.99
CA GLY A 258 15.61 6.78 -9.07
C GLY A 258 16.36 6.87 -7.72
N ASN A 259 16.74 8.09 -7.33
CA ASN A 259 17.36 8.37 -6.01
C ASN A 259 16.34 8.52 -4.87
N ALA A 260 15.03 8.44 -5.15
CA ALA A 260 14.02 8.52 -4.11
C ALA A 260 14.10 7.30 -3.19
N VAL A 261 14.53 6.15 -3.72
CA VAL A 261 14.89 4.98 -2.92
C VAL A 261 16.37 5.05 -2.56
N ARG A 262 16.67 4.89 -1.28
CA ARG A 262 18.04 5.02 -0.74
C ARG A 262 18.64 3.70 -0.30
N TYR A 263 17.80 2.74 0.08
CA TYR A 263 18.23 1.45 0.58
C TYR A 263 17.47 0.32 -0.13
N PRO A 264 18.14 -0.81 -0.40
CA PRO A 264 17.50 -1.99 -1.00
C PRO A 264 16.37 -2.62 -0.18
N ASN A 265 16.38 -2.43 1.15
CA ASN A 265 15.34 -2.90 2.06
C ASN A 265 15.45 -2.21 3.42
N MET A 266 14.40 -2.35 4.22
CA MET A 266 14.29 -1.72 5.53
C MET A 266 15.29 -2.21 6.59
N PHE A 267 15.88 -3.40 6.41
CA PHE A 267 16.83 -3.96 7.36
C PHE A 267 18.23 -3.34 7.24
N GLN A 268 18.51 -2.70 6.10
CA GLN A 268 19.79 -2.06 5.79
C GLN A 268 19.84 -0.58 6.17
N PHE A 269 18.81 -0.07 6.86
CA PHE A 269 18.85 1.28 7.41
C PHE A 269 20.04 1.48 8.34
N PRO A 270 20.81 2.57 8.17
CA PRO A 270 21.91 2.90 9.05
C PRO A 270 21.40 3.28 10.43
N ASP A 271 22.27 3.21 11.43
CA ASP A 271 21.95 3.67 12.77
C ASP A 271 21.70 5.19 12.78
N VAL A 272 20.71 5.59 13.58
CA VAL A 272 20.48 7.00 13.87
C VAL A 272 21.54 7.47 14.86
N THR A 273 22.34 8.45 14.46
CA THR A 273 23.47 8.95 15.26
C THR A 273 23.28 10.38 15.75
N ALA A 274 22.24 11.09 15.31
CA ALA A 274 21.96 12.47 15.69
C ALA A 274 20.47 12.81 15.58
N GLU A 275 20.04 13.83 16.34
CA GLU A 275 18.72 14.44 16.19
C GLU A 275 18.61 15.27 14.89
N GLY A 276 17.39 15.44 14.40
CA GLY A 276 17.11 16.29 13.23
C GLY A 276 17.28 15.60 11.88
N VAL A 277 17.59 14.30 11.86
CA VAL A 277 17.58 13.49 10.63
C VAL A 277 16.14 13.38 10.10
N SER A 278 15.93 13.71 8.83
CA SER A 278 14.63 13.55 8.18
C SER A 278 14.31 12.07 7.97
N MET A 279 13.04 11.70 8.14
CA MET A 279 12.59 10.34 7.83
C MET A 279 12.67 10.03 6.32
N GLU A 280 12.65 11.07 5.46
CA GLU A 280 12.87 10.92 4.01
C GLU A 280 14.28 10.40 3.67
N GLU A 281 15.18 10.35 4.67
CA GLU A 281 16.48 9.68 4.52
C GLU A 281 16.37 8.15 4.54
N TYR A 282 15.21 7.57 4.91
CA TYR A 282 14.97 6.13 5.11
C TYR A 282 13.95 5.54 4.12
N THR A 283 13.92 6.05 2.90
CA THR A 283 13.00 5.62 1.85
C THR A 283 13.46 4.32 1.17
N VAL A 284 12.49 3.43 0.92
CA VAL A 284 12.65 2.11 0.28
C VAL A 284 11.54 1.88 -0.73
N GLU A 285 11.76 0.96 -1.67
CA GLU A 285 10.77 0.53 -2.68
C GLU A 285 9.43 0.10 -2.06
N ALA A 286 9.51 -0.53 -0.88
CA ALA A 286 8.35 -1.03 -0.16
C ALA A 286 7.36 0.06 0.28
N LEU A 287 7.76 1.34 0.29
CA LEU A 287 6.83 2.44 0.56
C LEU A 287 5.82 2.59 -0.58
N THR A 288 6.29 2.56 -1.83
CA THR A 288 5.41 2.56 -3.00
C THR A 288 4.57 1.29 -3.04
N PHE A 289 5.14 0.14 -2.71
CA PHE A 289 4.34 -1.09 -2.58
C PHE A 289 3.19 -0.92 -1.58
N LEU A 290 3.49 -0.46 -0.37
CA LEU A 290 2.47 -0.26 0.66
C LEU A 290 1.44 0.79 0.24
N HIS A 291 1.87 1.87 -0.41
CA HIS A 291 0.99 2.90 -0.98
C HIS A 291 -0.08 2.26 -1.88
N GLU A 292 0.36 1.47 -2.86
CA GLU A 292 -0.57 0.80 -3.79
C GLU A 292 -1.46 -0.22 -3.07
N MET A 293 -0.97 -0.89 -2.03
CA MET A 293 -1.81 -1.80 -1.25
C MET A 293 -2.95 -1.11 -0.52
N PHE A 294 -2.83 0.18 -0.17
CA PHE A 294 -3.97 0.96 0.34
C PHE A 294 -5.04 1.17 -0.73
N HIS A 295 -4.64 1.59 -1.93
CA HIS A 295 -5.57 1.69 -3.05
C HIS A 295 -6.23 0.35 -3.39
N PHE A 296 -5.45 -0.73 -3.38
CA PHE A 296 -5.96 -2.07 -3.69
C PHE A 296 -6.99 -2.55 -2.66
N ALA A 297 -6.69 -2.41 -1.37
CA ALA A 297 -7.55 -2.94 -0.31
C ALA A 297 -8.76 -2.05 0.01
N LEU A 298 -8.67 -0.75 -0.28
CA LEU A 298 -9.69 0.25 0.09
C LEU A 298 -10.33 0.95 -1.10
N GLU A 299 -9.91 0.63 -2.33
CA GLU A 299 -10.34 1.23 -3.60
C GLU A 299 -9.84 2.66 -3.81
N ASN A 300 -9.55 3.02 -5.07
CA ASN A 300 -8.96 4.32 -5.42
C ASN A 300 -9.85 5.50 -5.01
N GLU A 301 -11.17 5.35 -5.08
CA GLU A 301 -12.11 6.42 -4.75
C GLU A 301 -12.07 6.84 -3.26
N ASN A 302 -11.75 5.89 -2.38
CA ASN A 302 -11.67 6.12 -0.93
C ASN A 302 -10.27 6.51 -0.48
N THR A 303 -9.28 6.38 -1.36
CA THR A 303 -7.87 6.59 -1.06
C THR A 303 -7.20 7.61 -1.97
N PRO A 304 -7.70 8.86 -2.06
CA PRO A 304 -7.14 9.81 -3.01
C PRO A 304 -5.71 10.23 -2.66
N ASP A 305 -4.86 10.31 -3.68
CA ASP A 305 -3.54 10.93 -3.60
C ASP A 305 -3.61 12.44 -3.40
N LYS A 306 -3.63 12.86 -2.14
CA LYS A 306 -3.73 14.28 -1.74
C LYS A 306 -2.40 14.94 -1.49
N ALA A 307 -1.43 14.21 -0.94
CA ALA A 307 -0.14 14.76 -0.57
C ALA A 307 0.94 13.69 -0.74
N TYR A 308 2.09 14.09 -1.25
CA TYR A 308 3.23 13.18 -1.41
C TYR A 308 4.44 13.59 -0.57
N LEU A 309 4.60 14.89 -0.30
CA LEU A 309 5.78 15.39 0.41
C LEU A 309 5.56 15.29 1.92
N LEU A 310 6.60 14.91 2.67
CA LEU A 310 6.52 14.83 4.13
C LEU A 310 5.99 16.14 4.73
N GLY A 311 6.44 17.29 4.22
CA GLY A 311 6.03 18.59 4.71
C GLY A 311 4.54 18.90 4.51
N GLU A 312 3.95 18.44 3.41
CA GLU A 312 2.51 18.53 3.15
C GLU A 312 1.73 17.65 4.13
N ILE A 313 2.16 16.39 4.29
CA ILE A 313 1.54 15.36 5.14
C ILE A 313 1.52 15.80 6.60
N VAL A 314 2.65 16.27 7.13
CA VAL A 314 2.73 16.75 8.54
C VAL A 314 2.19 18.18 8.73
N GLY A 315 1.72 18.81 7.66
CA GLY A 315 1.17 20.18 7.67
C GLY A 315 2.19 21.26 8.02
N SER A 316 3.47 21.08 7.69
CA SER A 316 4.45 22.17 7.67
C SER A 316 4.35 23.01 6.39
N ASP A 317 3.93 22.38 5.30
CA ASP A 317 3.70 23.01 4.00
C ASP A 317 2.21 22.94 3.61
N VAL A 318 1.82 23.78 2.64
CA VAL A 318 0.49 23.76 2.04
C VAL A 318 0.48 22.83 0.83
N LEU A 319 -0.66 22.20 0.58
CA LEU A 319 -0.91 21.44 -0.65
C LEU A 319 -0.84 22.35 -1.87
N ALA A 320 -0.79 21.75 -3.06
CA ALA A 320 -0.82 22.48 -4.33
C ALA A 320 -2.05 23.41 -4.47
N GLU A 321 -3.16 23.09 -3.81
CA GLU A 321 -4.37 23.90 -3.76
C GLU A 321 -4.30 25.09 -2.78
N GLY A 322 -3.20 25.23 -2.04
CA GLY A 322 -2.92 26.38 -1.15
C GLY A 322 -3.48 26.24 0.27
N ALA A 323 -4.02 25.08 0.64
CA ALA A 323 -4.50 24.79 1.99
C ALA A 323 -3.64 23.70 2.65
N ALA A 324 -3.57 23.68 3.97
CA ALA A 324 -2.97 22.55 4.68
C ALA A 324 -3.90 21.33 4.60
N ILE A 325 -3.32 20.13 4.56
CA ILE A 325 -4.08 18.87 4.57
C ILE A 325 -5.01 18.78 5.79
N THR A 326 -6.25 18.36 5.63
CA THR A 326 -7.16 18.11 6.77
C THR A 326 -6.90 16.74 7.40
N GLN A 327 -7.41 16.49 8.60
CA GLN A 327 -7.34 15.16 9.22
C GLN A 327 -7.98 14.08 8.33
N GLU A 328 -9.17 14.35 7.80
CA GLU A 328 -9.90 13.43 6.91
C GLU A 328 -9.09 13.12 5.65
N GLN A 329 -8.50 14.15 5.03
CA GLN A 329 -7.62 13.99 3.88
C GLN A 329 -6.37 13.19 4.23
N ALA A 330 -5.75 13.45 5.39
CA ALA A 330 -4.57 12.73 5.82
C ALA A 330 -4.86 11.24 6.08
N ILE A 331 -6.01 10.91 6.68
CA ILE A 331 -6.44 9.52 6.93
C ILE A 331 -6.79 8.81 5.62
N ALA A 332 -7.35 9.50 4.63
CA ALA A 332 -7.68 8.92 3.34
C ALA A 332 -6.47 8.81 2.38
N ASN A 333 -5.40 9.57 2.60
CA ASN A 333 -4.23 9.63 1.72
C ASN A 333 -3.25 8.46 1.98
N PRO A 334 -3.00 7.55 1.02
CA PRO A 334 -2.07 6.43 1.19
C PRO A 334 -0.66 6.84 1.62
N GLU A 335 -0.13 7.93 1.06
CA GLU A 335 1.23 8.36 1.41
C GLU A 335 1.37 8.81 2.88
N SER A 336 0.28 9.26 3.51
CA SER A 336 0.30 9.54 4.96
C SER A 336 0.56 8.26 5.75
N TRP A 337 -0.01 7.14 5.28
CA TRP A 337 0.13 5.84 5.90
C TRP A 337 1.51 5.23 5.68
N THR A 338 2.11 5.39 4.50
CA THR A 338 3.46 4.87 4.23
C THR A 338 4.50 5.53 5.13
N LEU A 339 4.45 6.86 5.25
CA LEU A 339 5.34 7.62 6.12
C LEU A 339 5.03 7.37 7.60
N PHE A 340 3.76 7.24 7.99
CA PHE A 340 3.38 6.83 9.34
C PHE A 340 3.94 5.45 9.68
N ALA A 341 3.77 4.46 8.81
CA ALA A 341 4.26 3.10 8.99
C ALA A 341 5.80 3.06 9.11
N LEU A 342 6.50 3.84 8.28
CA LEU A 342 7.94 3.99 8.37
C LEU A 342 8.37 4.57 9.72
N ALA A 343 7.70 5.64 10.19
CA ALA A 343 7.98 6.22 11.51
C ALA A 343 7.75 5.21 12.64
N CYS A 344 6.67 4.43 12.57
CA CYS A 344 6.35 3.38 13.53
C CYS A 344 7.43 2.30 13.57
N TYR A 345 7.89 1.85 12.40
CA TYR A 345 8.98 0.87 12.29
C TYR A 345 10.29 1.42 12.85
N LEU A 346 10.68 2.63 12.44
CA LEU A 346 11.93 3.25 12.89
C LEU A 346 11.91 3.53 14.40
N GLY A 347 10.76 3.90 14.98
CA GLY A 347 10.62 4.07 16.44
C GLY A 347 10.75 2.76 17.21
N THR A 348 10.39 1.63 16.59
CA THR A 348 10.61 0.29 17.17
C THR A 348 12.07 -0.15 17.04
N ARG A 349 12.70 0.14 15.90
CA ARG A 349 14.10 -0.21 15.62
C ARG A 349 15.09 0.63 16.41
N PHE A 350 14.79 1.91 16.60
CA PHE A 350 15.65 2.89 17.27
C PHE A 350 14.91 3.48 18.49
N PRO A 351 14.75 2.72 19.58
CA PRO A 351 13.90 3.09 20.72
C PRO A 351 14.40 4.33 21.48
N ASP A 352 15.67 4.70 21.31
CA ASP A 352 16.24 5.92 21.90
C ASP A 352 15.83 7.20 21.15
N TYR A 353 15.17 7.07 19.99
CA TYR A 353 14.75 8.17 19.13
C TYR A 353 13.24 8.17 18.90
N THR A 354 12.67 9.36 18.69
CA THR A 354 11.26 9.54 18.32
C THR A 354 11.14 10.20 16.95
N TRP A 355 10.33 9.62 16.08
CA TRP A 355 10.06 10.10 14.72
C TRP A 355 8.76 10.90 14.70
N ALA A 356 8.85 12.16 15.14
CA ALA A 356 7.70 13.06 15.26
C ALA A 356 8.12 14.48 14.82
N SER A 357 7.19 15.24 14.21
CA SER A 357 7.49 16.59 13.76
C SER A 357 7.81 17.55 14.91
N THR A 358 8.58 18.62 14.65
CA THR A 358 8.81 19.66 15.67
C THR A 358 7.50 20.27 16.17
N LYS A 359 6.46 20.35 15.31
CA LYS A 359 5.11 20.80 15.70
C LYS A 359 4.41 19.82 16.64
N SER A 360 4.60 18.50 16.50
CA SER A 360 4.05 17.53 17.45
C SER A 360 4.79 17.51 18.78
N LYS A 361 6.09 17.84 18.79
CA LYS A 361 6.85 18.07 20.03
C LYS A 361 6.40 19.34 20.79
N LEU A 362 5.88 20.35 20.08
CA LEU A 362 5.35 21.58 20.67
C LEU A 362 3.98 21.41 21.38
N ARG A 363 3.37 20.20 21.39
CA ARG A 363 2.18 19.85 22.19
C ARG A 363 2.39 19.99 23.72
N GLN A 364 3.56 20.42 24.17
CA GLN A 364 3.91 20.68 25.57
C GLN A 364 3.71 22.14 26.04
N SER A 365 3.01 23.01 25.28
CA SER A 365 2.66 24.36 25.75
C SER A 365 1.21 24.48 26.22
#